data_AF-A0A7Y4X1X4-F1
#
_entry.id   AF-A0A7Y4X1X4-F1
#
_cell.length_a   1.000
_cell.length_b   1.000
_cell.length_c   1.000
_cell.angle_alpha   90.00
_cell.angle_beta   90.00
_cell.angle_gamma   90.00
#
_symmetry.space_group_name_H-M   'P 1'
#
loop_
_entity.id
_entity.type
_entity.pdbx_description
1 polymer ?
#
loop_
_entity_poly.entity_id
_entity_poly.type
_entity_poly.pdbx_seq_one_letter_code
_entity_poly.pdbx_strand_id
1 'polypeptide(L)' 'SAIWKSGNWLEREVWDMFGITFKGHPDMRRILMYEEFRGYPLRKDYPVAKRQPLVEERDPITNPWPKR' A
#
# COMPACT_ATOMS: atom_id res chain seq x y z
N SER A 1 -1.90 -14.66 -15.28
CA SER A 1 -1.68 -14.14 -16.64
C SER A 1 -1.21 -15.26 -17.57
N ALA A 2 -2.12 -15.80 -18.41
CA ALA A 2 -1.84 -16.94 -19.28
C ALA A 2 -1.04 -16.58 -20.54
N ILE A 3 -1.02 -15.30 -20.92
CA ILE A 3 -0.42 -14.81 -22.17
C ILE A 3 1.02 -14.34 -21.93
N TRP A 4 1.22 -13.43 -20.98
CA TRP A 4 2.53 -12.85 -20.65
C TRP A 4 2.83 -13.04 -19.16
N LYS A 5 3.91 -13.79 -18.85
CA LYS A 5 4.35 -14.02 -17.46
C LYS A 5 4.81 -12.73 -16.76
N SER A 6 5.34 -11.77 -17.52
CA SER A 6 5.75 -10.45 -17.02
C SER A 6 4.60 -9.63 -16.46
N GLY A 7 3.35 -9.90 -16.89
CA GLY A 7 2.17 -9.19 -16.43
C GLY A 7 1.78 -9.47 -14.98
N ASN A 8 2.25 -10.57 -14.37
CA ASN A 8 1.87 -10.95 -13.00
C ASN A 8 2.18 -9.85 -11.98
N TRP A 9 3.38 -9.27 -12.03
CA TRP A 9 3.77 -8.19 -11.11
C TRP A 9 3.02 -6.89 -11.38
N LEU A 10 2.83 -6.54 -12.65
CA LEU A 10 2.14 -5.31 -13.04
C LEU A 10 0.64 -5.35 -12.68
N GLU A 11 -0.01 -6.51 -12.86
CA GLU A 11 -1.40 -6.70 -12.45
C GLU A 11 -1.55 -6.55 -10.92
N ARG A 12 -0.59 -7.06 -10.14
CA ARG A 12 -0.56 -6.88 -8.68
C ARG A 12 -0.29 -5.45 -8.26
N GLU A 13 0.61 -4.75 -8.95
CA GLU A 13 0.90 -3.33 -8.71
C GLU A 13 -0.35 -2.47 -8.94
N VAL A 14 -1.04 -2.69 -10.06
CA VAL A 14 -2.27 -1.96 -10.39
C VAL A 14 -3.36 -2.26 -9.36
N TRP A 15 -3.47 -3.50 -8.88
CA TRP A 15 -4.39 -3.84 -7.81
C TRP A 15 -4.03 -3.14 -6.49
N ASP A 16 -2.75 -3.08 -6.11
CA ASP A 16 -2.30 -2.44 -4.86
C ASP A 16 -2.44 -0.91 -4.89
N MET A 17 -2.22 -0.29 -6.06
CA MET A 17 -2.20 1.17 -6.20
C MET A 17 -3.54 1.79 -6.60
N PHE A 18 -4.34 1.07 -7.39
CA PHE A 18 -5.61 1.54 -7.95
C PHE A 18 -6.82 0.69 -7.53
N GLY A 19 -6.62 -0.50 -6.96
CA GLY A 19 -7.72 -1.37 -6.53
C GLY A 19 -8.50 -2.00 -7.67
N ILE A 20 -7.87 -2.17 -8.84
CA ILE A 20 -8.48 -2.84 -9.99
C ILE A 20 -8.23 -4.34 -9.86
N THR A 21 -9.30 -5.14 -9.87
CA THR A 21 -9.23 -6.61 -9.77
C THR A 21 -9.15 -7.26 -11.14
N PHE A 22 -8.15 -8.13 -11.36
CA PHE A 22 -7.97 -8.88 -12.59
C PHE A 22 -8.58 -10.29 -12.46
N LYS A 23 -9.46 -10.67 -13.39
CA LYS A 23 -10.03 -12.03 -13.43
C LYS A 23 -8.99 -13.02 -13.96
N GLY A 24 -8.77 -14.12 -13.25
CA GLY A 24 -7.82 -15.16 -13.65
C GLY A 24 -6.37 -14.90 -13.24
N HIS A 25 -6.12 -13.94 -12.35
CA HIS A 25 -4.82 -13.78 -11.71
C HIS A 25 -4.66 -14.81 -10.57
N PRO A 26 -3.54 -15.57 -10.49
CA PRO A 26 -3.39 -16.66 -9.53
C PRO A 26 -3.20 -16.20 -8.07
N ASP A 27 -2.60 -15.02 -7.84
CA ASP A 27 -2.32 -14.49 -6.50
C ASP A 27 -2.45 -12.96 -6.47
N MET A 28 -3.61 -12.44 -6.08
CA MET A 28 -3.81 -11.02 -5.87
C MET A 28 -3.60 -10.66 -4.40
N ARG A 29 -2.37 -10.31 -4.07
CA ARG A 29 -1.97 -9.76 -2.77
C ARG A 29 -1.09 -8.53 -2.95
N ARG A 30 -0.99 -7.73 -1.89
CA ARG A 30 -0.22 -6.48 -1.91
C ARG A 30 1.26 -6.76 -2.09
N ILE A 31 1.96 -5.82 -2.70
CA ILE A 31 3.40 -5.94 -2.98
C ILE A 31 4.19 -4.73 -2.52
N LEU A 32 3.60 -3.53 -2.63
CA LEU A 32 4.27 -2.28 -2.34
C LEU A 32 3.80 -1.71 -1.00
N MET A 33 2.50 -1.80 -0.72
CA MET A 33 1.92 -1.36 0.55
C MET A 33 1.95 -2.48 1.60
N TYR A 34 1.96 -2.07 2.87
CA TYR A 34 1.81 -2.99 4.00
C TYR A 34 0.37 -3.54 4.11
N GLU A 35 0.19 -4.65 4.83
CA GLU A 35 -1.06 -5.42 4.85
C GLU A 35 -2.23 -4.60 5.40
N GLU A 36 -2.00 -3.79 6.44
CA GLU A 36 -3.01 -2.99 7.13
C GLU A 36 -3.36 -1.68 6.42
N PHE A 37 -2.67 -1.33 5.33
CA PHE A 37 -2.87 -0.04 4.65
C PHE A 37 -4.31 0.12 4.17
N ARG A 38 -4.94 1.27 4.39
CA ARG A 38 -6.34 1.48 3.99
C ARG A 38 -6.43 2.44 2.81
N GLY A 39 -6.83 1.91 1.66
CA GLY A 39 -7.07 2.67 0.43
C GLY A 39 -6.14 2.28 -0.72
N TYR A 40 -6.09 3.16 -1.72
CA TYR A 40 -5.35 3.00 -2.98
C TYR A 40 -4.69 4.34 -3.32
N PRO A 41 -3.38 4.50 -3.08
CA PRO A 41 -2.75 5.82 -3.00
C PRO A 41 -2.63 6.55 -4.34
N LEU A 42 -2.62 5.84 -5.48
CA LEU A 42 -2.54 6.47 -6.79
C LEU A 42 -3.90 6.88 -7.37
N ARG A 43 -5.01 6.61 -6.67
CA ARG A 43 -6.30 7.11 -7.10
C ARG A 43 -6.42 8.63 -6.87
N LYS A 44 -7.13 9.31 -7.77
CA LYS A 44 -7.31 10.77 -7.73
C LYS A 44 -8.16 11.27 -6.56
N ASP A 45 -9.01 10.40 -6.00
CA ASP A 45 -9.81 10.66 -4.80
C ASP A 45 -9.01 10.46 -3.50
N TYR A 46 -7.83 9.83 -3.56
CA TYR A 46 -7.01 9.62 -2.37
C TYR A 46 -6.28 10.91 -1.97
N PRO A 47 -6.35 11.35 -0.69
CA PRO A 47 -5.70 12.59 -0.29
C PRO A 47 -4.17 12.47 -0.34
N VAL A 48 -3.51 13.37 -1.07
CA VAL A 48 -2.06 13.35 -1.31
C VAL A 48 -1.23 13.40 -0.02
N ALA A 49 -1.69 14.16 0.98
CA ALA A 49 -0.99 14.34 2.25
C ALA A 49 -1.36 13.30 3.32
N LYS A 50 -2.20 12.30 3.00
CA LYS A 50 -2.64 11.32 3.99
C LYS A 50 -1.50 10.34 4.32
N ARG A 51 -0.96 10.48 5.53
CA ARG A 51 0.01 9.55 6.10
C ARG A 51 -0.71 8.48 6.91
N GLN A 52 -0.27 7.24 6.77
CA GLN A 52 -0.75 6.12 7.56
C GLN A 52 0.50 5.35 8.05
N PRO A 53 1.13 5.79 9.14
CA PRO A 53 2.27 5.09 9.69
C PRO A 53 1.79 3.80 10.40
N LEU A 54 2.56 2.72 10.28
CA LEU A 54 2.25 1.44 10.94
C LEU A 54 2.41 1.54 12.47
N VAL A 55 3.36 2.38 12.90
CA VAL A 55 3.63 2.71 14.30
C VAL A 55 3.27 4.17 14.49
N GLU A 56 2.60 4.50 15.57
CA GLU A 56 2.28 5.89 15.89
C GLU A 56 3.55 6.75 15.92
N GLU A 57 3.48 7.92 15.31
CA GLU A 57 4.59 8.87 15.32
C GLU A 57 4.77 9.38 16.75
N ARG A 58 5.94 9.11 17.33
CA ARG A 58 6.28 9.61 18.66
C ARG A 58 6.59 11.09 18.56
N ASP A 59 5.69 11.93 19.04
CA ASP A 59 5.96 13.36 19.14
C ASP A 59 6.97 13.60 20.28
N PRO A 60 8.14 14.19 20.00
CA PRO A 60 9.17 14.42 21.00
C PRO A 60 8.76 15.43 22.08
N ILE A 61 7.73 16.25 21.82
CA ILE A 61 7.19 17.22 22.79
C ILE A 61 6.28 16.51 23.80
N THR A 62 5.40 15.63 23.32
CA THR A 62 4.43 14.92 24.18
C THR A 62 4.99 13.66 24.83
N ASN A 63 5.92 12.97 24.15
CA ASN A 63 6.55 11.75 24.66
C ASN A 63 8.07 11.79 24.43
N PRO A 64 8.85 12.52 25.25
CA PRO A 64 10.30 12.64 25.08
C PRO A 64 11.02 11.31 25.33
N TRP A 65 12.20 11.15 24.74
CA TRP A 65 13.05 9.98 24.98
C TRP A 65 13.42 9.86 26.46
N PRO A 66 13.48 8.64 27.03
CA PRO A 66 14.00 8.46 28.37
C PRO A 66 15.45 8.98 28.40
N LYS A 67 15.76 9.90 29.32
CA LYS A 67 17.13 10.35 29.54
C LYS A 67 17.94 9.14 30.03
N ARG A 68 19.04 8.85 29.35
CA ARG A 68 20.02 7.84 29.77
C ARG A 68 20.60 8.18 31.13
#